data_AF-A0A7V7DNS4-F1
#
_entry.id   AF-A0A7V7DNS4-F1
#
_cell.length_a   1.000
_cell.length_b   1.000
_cell.length_c   1.000
_cell.angle_alpha   90.00
_cell.angle_beta   90.00
_cell.angle_gamma   90.00
#
_symmetry.space_group_name_H-M   'P 1'
#
loop_
_entity.id
_entity.type
_entity.pdbx_description
1 polymer ?
#
loop_
_entity_poly.entity_id
_entity_poly.type
_entity_poly.pdbx_seq_one_letter_code
_entity_poly.pdbx_strand_id
1 'polypeptide(L)'
;HVKVVTDRQGFALYFSRYPVPFCRDGGGAGNHYKHLGFYCFRMDFLKRFSGLSEGTLESLEKLEQLRVLEHGFKIKVVETLYDSIEVDVPEDIGKIEASLRSSRF
;
A
#
# COMPACT_ATOMS: atom_id res chain seq x y z
N HIS A 1 5.25 3.18 7.06
CA HIS A 1 4.55 2.12 6.29
C HIS A 1 3.03 2.20 6.41
N VAL A 2 2.36 1.96 5.28
CA VAL A 2 0.89 1.98 5.11
C VAL A 2 0.33 0.56 5.25
N LYS A 3 -0.83 0.41 5.89
CA LYS A 3 -1.53 -0.85 6.06
C LYS A 3 -2.69 -0.92 5.08
N VAL A 4 -3.03 -2.14 4.66
CA VAL A 4 -4.17 -2.39 3.79
C VAL A 4 -5.03 -3.53 4.35
N VAL A 5 -6.34 -3.37 4.25
CA VAL A 5 -7.31 -4.44 4.50
C VAL A 5 -8.09 -4.71 3.21
N THR A 6 -8.37 -5.97 2.94
CA THR A 6 -9.02 -6.43 1.71
C THR A 6 -10.27 -7.24 2.01
N ASP A 7 -11.17 -7.32 1.03
CA ASP A 7 -12.25 -8.30 1.05
C ASP A 7 -11.74 -9.70 0.70
N ARG A 8 -12.63 -10.71 0.78
CA ARG A 8 -12.29 -12.11 0.47
C ARG A 8 -11.91 -12.33 -1.00
N GLN A 9 -12.20 -11.37 -1.87
CA GLN A 9 -11.83 -11.39 -3.28
C GLN A 9 -10.54 -10.60 -3.54
N GLY A 10 -9.87 -10.08 -2.52
CA GLY A 10 -8.63 -9.32 -2.67
C GLY A 10 -8.83 -7.91 -3.24
N PHE A 11 -10.03 -7.31 -3.11
CA PHE A 11 -10.19 -5.88 -3.36
C PHE A 11 -9.94 -5.10 -2.07
N ALA A 12 -9.19 -4.00 -2.16
CA ALA A 12 -8.94 -3.13 -1.02
C ALA A 12 -10.25 -2.58 -0.47
N LEU A 13 -10.46 -2.76 0.84
CA LEU A 13 -11.52 -2.10 1.59
C LEU A 13 -11.04 -0.73 2.08
N TYR A 14 -9.80 -0.65 2.56
CA TYR A 14 -9.23 0.59 3.07
C TYR A 14 -7.70 0.54 3.18
N PHE A 15 -7.07 1.72 3.10
CA PHE A 15 -5.65 1.95 3.39
C PHE A 15 -5.52 2.93 4.54
N SER A 16 -4.60 2.69 5.47
CA SER A 16 -4.39 3.60 6.60
C SER A 16 -2.94 3.59 7.07
N ARG A 17 -2.49 4.72 7.60
CA ARG A 17 -1.24 4.77 8.38
C ARG A 17 -1.44 4.17 9.78
N TYR A 18 -2.68 4.23 10.29
CA TYR A 18 -3.06 3.60 11.54
C TYR A 18 -3.01 2.07 11.43
N PRO A 19 -2.72 1.34 12.53
CA PRO A 19 -2.80 -0.12 12.52
C PRO A 19 -4.22 -0.59 12.21
N VAL A 20 -4.38 -1.24 11.06
CA VAL A 20 -5.61 -1.92 10.65
C VAL A 20 -5.28 -3.36 10.23
N PRO A 21 -6.13 -4.35 10.58
CA PRO A 21 -7.33 -4.22 11.41
C PRO A 21 -7.00 -4.06 12.91
N PHE A 22 -7.84 -3.33 13.63
CA PHE A 22 -7.73 -3.26 15.09
C PHE A 22 -8.16 -4.59 15.73
N CYS A 23 -7.26 -5.22 16.49
CA CYS A 23 -7.50 -6.50 17.16
C CYS A 23 -8.06 -6.27 18.57
N ARG A 24 -9.39 -6.20 18.69
CA ARG A 24 -10.11 -5.83 19.92
C ARG A 24 -9.69 -6.61 21.17
N ASP A 25 -9.62 -7.94 21.07
CA ASP A 25 -9.43 -8.80 22.23
C ASP A 25 -7.95 -9.00 22.60
N GLY A 26 -7.03 -8.34 21.88
CA GLY A 26 -5.60 -8.60 21.98
C GLY A 26 -5.21 -9.99 21.46
N GLY A 27 -3.96 -10.17 21.03
CA GLY A 27 -3.42 -11.50 20.73
C GLY A 27 -3.94 -12.21 19.47
N GLY A 28 -4.64 -11.52 18.56
CA GLY A 28 -5.12 -12.12 17.31
C GLY A 28 -4.10 -12.07 16.19
N ALA A 29 -3.82 -13.22 15.57
CA ALA A 29 -3.07 -13.39 14.32
C ALA A 29 -3.77 -12.77 13.09
N GLY A 30 -4.27 -11.54 13.22
CA GLY A 30 -4.67 -10.73 12.07
C GLY A 30 -3.40 -10.32 11.34
N ASN A 31 -3.14 -10.94 10.19
CA ASN A 31 -2.05 -10.52 9.33
C ASN A 31 -2.23 -9.04 9.01
N HIS A 32 -1.29 -8.23 9.50
CA HIS A 32 -1.20 -6.84 9.08
C HIS A 32 -0.45 -6.84 7.75
N TYR A 33 -1.12 -6.39 6.71
CA TYR A 33 -0.50 -6.29 5.40
C TYR A 33 0.15 -4.91 5.24
N LYS A 34 1.45 -4.92 4.93
CA LYS A 34 2.16 -3.74 4.46
C LYS A 34 1.79 -3.49 3.00
N HIS A 35 1.28 -2.30 2.70
CA HIS A 35 1.08 -1.88 1.33
C HIS A 35 2.42 -1.52 0.69
N LEU A 36 2.69 -2.10 -0.48
CA LEU A 36 3.83 -1.74 -1.32
C LEU A 36 3.35 -0.78 -2.41
N GLY A 37 4.07 0.33 -2.62
CA GLY A 37 3.71 1.39 -3.56
C GLY A 37 3.82 1.03 -5.05
N PHE A 38 3.63 -0.23 -5.41
CA PHE A 38 3.65 -0.72 -6.78
C PHE A 38 2.22 -0.81 -7.32
N TYR A 39 1.97 -0.18 -8.46
CA TYR A 39 0.64 -0.11 -9.05
C TYR A 39 0.68 -0.48 -10.53
N CYS A 40 -0.38 -1.15 -10.98
CA CYS A 40 -0.64 -1.41 -12.39
C CYS A 40 -1.98 -0.79 -12.76
N PHE A 41 -1.96 0.17 -13.68
CA PHE A 41 -3.17 0.84 -14.15
C PHE A 41 -3.43 0.51 -15.62
N ARG A 42 -4.71 0.43 -15.99
CA ARG A 42 -5.10 0.56 -17.39
C ARG A 42 -4.98 2.03 -17.79
N MET A 43 -4.54 2.29 -19.02
CA MET A 43 -4.25 3.66 -19.47
C MET A 43 -5.48 4.57 -19.47
N ASP A 44 -6.63 4.04 -19.87
CA ASP A 44 -7.92 4.73 -19.83
C ASP A 44 -8.31 5.13 -18.41
N PHE A 45 -8.15 4.20 -17.45
CA PHE A 45 -8.39 4.48 -16.04
C PHE A 45 -7.40 5.52 -15.50
N LEU A 46 -6.12 5.44 -15.83
CA LEU A 46 -5.12 6.41 -15.37
C LEU A 46 -5.46 7.84 -15.79
N LYS A 47 -5.90 8.04 -17.05
CA LYS A 47 -6.37 9.36 -17.53
C LYS A 47 -7.59 9.86 -16.76
N ARG A 48 -8.53 8.96 -16.45
CA ARG A 48 -9.71 9.29 -15.64
C ARG A 48 -9.30 9.66 -14.22
N PHE A 49 -8.45 8.86 -13.60
CA PHE A 49 -7.95 9.02 -12.23
C PHE A 49 -7.27 10.38 -12.04
N SER A 50 -6.41 10.79 -12.99
CA SER A 50 -5.74 12.09 -12.94
C SER A 50 -6.70 13.29 -12.98
N GLY A 51 -7.93 13.12 -13.46
CA GLY A 51 -8.95 14.16 -13.50
C GLY A 51 -9.90 14.16 -12.30
N LEU A 52 -9.78 13.20 -11.37
CA LEU A 52 -10.61 13.16 -10.17
C LEU A 52 -10.13 14.22 -9.17
N SER A 53 -11.08 14.89 -8.51
CA SER A 53 -10.79 15.77 -7.39
C SER A 53 -10.15 15.02 -6.22
N GLU A 54 -9.32 15.70 -5.44
CA GLU A 54 -8.77 15.14 -4.20
C GLU A 54 -9.91 14.73 -3.26
N GLY A 55 -9.75 13.56 -2.64
CA GLY A 55 -10.70 13.04 -1.66
C GLY A 55 -10.44 13.57 -0.24
N THR A 56 -11.42 13.43 0.65
CA THR A 56 -11.26 13.83 2.06
C THR A 56 -10.30 12.87 2.77
N LEU A 57 -10.45 11.56 2.55
CA LEU A 57 -9.60 10.56 3.18
C LEU A 57 -8.18 10.63 2.63
N GLU A 58 -8.02 10.83 1.32
CA GLU A 58 -6.72 11.12 0.71
C GLU A 58 -6.02 12.29 1.41
N SER A 59 -6.72 13.42 1.62
CA SER A 59 -6.10 14.61 2.19
C SER A 59 -5.71 14.43 3.66
N LEU A 60 -6.49 13.67 4.42
CA LEU A 60 -6.23 13.39 5.84
C LEU A 60 -5.13 12.35 6.05
N GLU A 61 -5.18 11.23 5.32
CA GLU A 61 -4.19 10.16 5.43
C GLU A 61 -2.93 10.42 4.60
N LYS A 62 -2.96 11.39 3.68
CA LYS A 62 -1.90 11.62 2.67
C LYS A 62 -1.61 10.33 1.89
N LEU A 63 -2.65 9.73 1.32
CA LEU A 63 -2.62 8.48 0.56
C LEU A 63 -3.46 8.62 -0.72
N GLU A 64 -2.79 8.82 -1.86
CA GLU A 64 -3.42 9.08 -3.17
C GLU A 64 -4.42 7.99 -3.60
N GLN A 65 -4.11 6.73 -3.30
CA GLN A 65 -4.97 5.60 -3.67
C GLN A 65 -6.34 5.61 -2.96
N LEU A 66 -6.51 6.39 -1.88
CA LEU A 66 -7.82 6.56 -1.26
C LEU A 66 -8.79 7.34 -2.15
N ARG A 67 -8.30 8.24 -3.02
CA ARG A 67 -9.13 8.93 -4.02
C ARG A 67 -9.86 7.96 -4.93
N VAL A 68 -9.19 6.86 -5.30
CA VAL A 68 -9.78 5.77 -6.11
C VAL A 68 -10.98 5.15 -5.39
N LEU A 69 -10.82 4.84 -4.11
CA LEU A 69 -11.87 4.24 -3.29
C LEU A 69 -13.01 5.23 -3.02
N GLU A 70 -12.70 6.49 -2.71
CA GLU A 70 -13.69 7.55 -2.43
C GLU A 70 -14.59 7.85 -3.64
N HIS A 71 -14.06 7.71 -4.87
CA HIS A 71 -14.84 7.85 -6.10
C HIS A 71 -15.53 6.54 -6.54
N GLY A 72 -15.56 5.52 -5.68
CA GLY A 72 -16.32 4.27 -5.89
C GLY A 72 -15.64 3.26 -6.81
N PHE A 73 -14.36 3.45 -7.16
CA PHE A 73 -13.60 2.44 -7.89
C PHE A 73 -13.01 1.40 -6.96
N LYS A 74 -12.60 0.26 -7.53
CA LYS A 74 -12.01 -0.84 -6.80
C LYS A 74 -10.53 -0.96 -7.12
N ILE A 75 -9.74 -1.26 -6.10
CA ILE A 75 -8.32 -1.60 -6.25
C ILE A 75 -8.16 -3.08 -5.95
N LYS A 76 -7.66 -3.85 -6.92
CA LYS A 76 -7.26 -5.24 -6.68
C LYS A 76 -5.88 -5.25 -6.03
N VAL A 77 -5.74 -5.98 -4.94
CA VAL A 77 -4.48 -6.17 -4.20
C VAL A 77 -4.06 -7.63 -4.31
N VAL A 78 -2.76 -7.85 -4.47
CA VAL A 78 -2.16 -9.18 -4.56
C VAL A 78 -1.06 -9.27 -3.50
N GLU A 79 -1.10 -10.33 -2.69
CA GLU A 79 -0.07 -10.61 -1.68
C GLU A 79 1.22 -11.09 -2.36
N THR A 80 2.36 -10.67 -1.81
CA THR A 80 3.69 -11.13 -2.23
C THR A 80 4.52 -11.47 -1.00
N LEU A 81 5.41 -12.46 -1.14
CA LEU A 81 6.40 -12.79 -0.12
C LEU A 81 7.60 -11.84 -0.14
N TYR A 82 7.69 -10.98 -1.16
CA TYR A 82 8.78 -10.02 -1.29
C TYR A 82 8.53 -8.79 -0.41
N ASP A 83 9.43 -8.51 0.52
CA ASP A 83 9.48 -7.23 1.21
C ASP A 83 10.46 -6.29 0.51
N SER A 84 10.03 -5.06 0.24
CA SER A 84 10.91 -4.06 -0.36
C SER A 84 11.76 -3.39 0.71
N ILE A 85 13.07 -3.37 0.49
CA ILE A 85 13.98 -2.50 1.22
C ILE A 85 13.72 -1.06 0.75
N GLU A 86 13.06 -0.27 1.59
CA GLU A 86 12.86 1.17 1.38
C GLU A 86 14.19 1.89 1.70
N VAL A 87 14.56 2.88 0.87
CA VAL A 87 15.75 3.71 1.05
C VAL A 87 15.26 5.15 1.20
N ASP A 88 14.94 5.54 2.44
CA ASP A 88 14.33 6.84 2.74
C ASP A 88 15.34 7.80 3.38
N VAL A 89 16.34 7.27 4.10
CA VAL A 89 17.40 8.05 4.76
C VAL A 89 18.79 7.60 4.30
N PRO A 90 19.84 8.45 4.41
CA PRO A 90 21.20 8.09 3.99
C PRO A 90 21.72 6.79 4.61
N GLU A 91 21.29 6.47 5.84
CA GLU A 91 21.66 5.25 6.56
C GLU A 91 21.11 3.97 5.91
N ASP A 92 20.07 4.07 5.08
CA ASP A 92 19.50 2.91 4.37
C ASP A 92 20.38 2.45 3.20
N ILE A 93 21.29 3.30 2.70
CA ILE A 93 22.20 2.98 1.59
C ILE A 93 23.05 1.75 1.91
N GLY A 94 23.60 1.67 3.12
CA GLY A 94 24.43 0.53 3.52
C GLY A 94 23.65 -0.80 3.52
N LYS A 95 22.36 -0.76 3.86
CA LYS A 95 21.49 -1.95 3.88
C LYS A 95 21.24 -2.47 2.46
N ILE A 96 20.94 -1.58 1.52
CA ILE A 96 20.70 -1.98 0.13
C ILE A 96 22.00 -2.41 -0.57
N GLU A 97 23.12 -1.74 -0.32
CA GLU A 97 24.42 -2.16 -0.87
C GLU A 97 24.82 -3.56 -0.41
N ALA A 98 24.62 -3.87 0.88
CA ALA A 98 24.85 -5.21 1.41
C ALA A 98 23.93 -6.26 0.74
N SER A 99 22.65 -5.94 0.58
CA SER A 99 21.68 -6.81 -0.09
C SER A 99 22.02 -7.06 -1.57
N LEU A 100 22.47 -6.03 -2.30
CA LEU A 100 22.88 -6.17 -3.71
C LEU A 100 24.15 -7.01 -3.87
N ARG A 101 25.08 -6.91 -2.93
CA ARG A 101 26.32 -7.72 -2.93
C ARG A 101 26.05 -9.19 -2.63
N SER A 102 25.10 -9.50 -1.74
CA SER A 102 24.71 -10.87 -1.41
C SER A 102 23.82 -11.52 -2.47
N SER A 103 23.03 -10.72 -3.19
CA SER A 103 22.07 -11.18 -4.21
C SER A 103 22.66 -11.29 -5.61
N ARG A 104 23.98 -11.45 -5.72
CA ARG A 104 24.66 -11.60 -7.02
C ARG A 104 24.14 -12.86 -7.71
N PHE A 105 23.41 -12.67 -8.82
CA PHE A 105 23.11 -13.71 -9.81
C PHE A 105 24.40 -14.32 -10.37
#